data_AF-A0A2A4WXN0-F1
#
_entry.id   AF-A0A2A4WXN0-F1
#
_cell.length_a   1.000
_cell.length_b   1.000
_cell.length_c   1.000
_cell.angle_alpha   90.00
_cell.angle_beta   90.00
_cell.angle_gamma   90.00
#
_symmetry.space_group_name_H-M   'P 1'
#
loop_
_entity.id
_entity.type
_entity.pdbx_description
1 polymer ?
#
loop_
_entity_poly.entity_id
_entity_poly.type
_entity_poly.pdbx_seq_one_letter_code
_entity_poly.pdbx_strand_id
1 'polypeptide(L)'
;MRRINIFFIILYHCLTMTAVASEYSDDSAMIHEILTMNDQNCIEQIFDNITLNEKNSDGETFFYQMIRIITHGGFDASSERTLYLINACFNKGADPNVLNHNYHQPGQQEEHTILHFLTINNNPKTNRLLPIINIFLQRGANPDATDSNGKKPINLIKDKNCELYQILLQAGHKNIKLAKR
;
A
#
# COMPACT_ATOMS: atom_id res chain seq x y z
N MET A 1 -13.87 24.14 -21.31
CA MET A 1 -13.43 23.73 -19.94
C MET A 1 -14.57 23.00 -19.26
N ARG A 2 -14.59 21.67 -19.33
CA ARG A 2 -15.54 20.87 -18.54
C ARG A 2 -14.97 20.77 -17.13
N ARG A 3 -15.46 21.60 -16.21
CA ARG A 3 -15.30 21.33 -14.77
C ARG A 3 -16.16 20.11 -14.48
N ILE A 4 -15.55 18.93 -14.43
CA ILE A 4 -16.21 17.75 -13.88
C ILE A 4 -16.38 18.08 -12.40
N ASN A 5 -17.64 18.23 -11.99
CA ASN A 5 -17.99 18.54 -10.62
C ASN A 5 -17.65 17.29 -9.80
N ILE A 6 -16.65 17.34 -8.92
CA ILE A 6 -16.29 16.23 -8.01
C ILE A 6 -17.54 15.76 -7.25
N PHE A 7 -18.48 16.68 -6.99
CA PHE A 7 -19.82 16.36 -6.52
C PHE A 7 -20.53 15.29 -7.33
N PHE A 8 -20.42 15.25 -8.67
CA PHE A 8 -21.03 14.23 -9.51
C PHE A 8 -20.33 12.87 -9.42
N ILE A 9 -19.01 12.81 -9.20
CA ILE A 9 -18.31 11.54 -8.98
C ILE A 9 -18.69 10.98 -7.60
N ILE A 10 -18.74 11.84 -6.58
CA ILE A 10 -19.20 11.48 -5.23
C ILE A 10 -20.70 11.12 -5.23
N LEU A 11 -21.55 11.84 -5.99
CA LEU A 11 -22.98 11.52 -6.11
C LEU A 11 -23.19 10.21 -6.90
N TYR A 12 -22.39 9.96 -7.94
CA TYR A 12 -22.42 8.71 -8.69
C TYR A 12 -21.98 7.54 -7.80
N HIS A 13 -20.96 7.75 -6.93
CA HIS A 13 -20.60 6.82 -5.86
C HIS A 13 -21.76 6.57 -4.88
N CYS A 14 -22.47 7.59 -4.43
CA CYS A 14 -23.64 7.41 -3.57
C CYS A 14 -24.81 6.68 -4.27
N LEU A 15 -24.99 6.86 -5.58
CA LEU A 15 -26.10 6.26 -6.32
C LEU A 15 -25.84 4.82 -6.77
N THR A 16 -24.61 4.45 -7.12
CA THR A 16 -24.27 3.07 -7.57
C THR A 16 -24.03 2.09 -6.40
N MET A 17 -23.74 2.59 -5.20
CA MET A 17 -23.45 1.76 -4.01
C MET A 17 -24.70 1.14 -3.35
N THR A 18 -25.92 1.47 -3.79
CA THR A 18 -27.15 0.91 -3.20
C THR A 18 -27.39 -0.58 -3.50
N ALA A 19 -26.55 -1.25 -4.30
CA ALA A 19 -26.76 -2.66 -4.69
C ALA A 19 -25.60 -3.64 -4.37
N VAL A 20 -24.43 -3.19 -3.90
CA VAL A 20 -23.24 -4.06 -3.69
C VAL A 20 -22.62 -3.93 -2.28
N ALA A 21 -23.15 -3.04 -1.44
CA ALA A 21 -22.49 -2.56 -0.21
C ALA A 21 -22.77 -3.36 1.08
N SER A 22 -22.97 -4.69 1.05
CA SER A 22 -23.15 -5.44 2.30
C SER A 22 -21.86 -6.05 2.89
N GLU A 23 -20.72 -5.99 2.19
CA GLU A 23 -19.49 -6.70 2.62
C GLU A 23 -18.18 -5.88 2.59
N TYR A 24 -18.20 -4.61 2.15
CA TYR A 24 -16.99 -3.79 2.01
C TYR A 24 -17.09 -2.48 2.80
N SER A 25 -16.00 -2.07 3.46
CA SER A 25 -15.86 -0.69 3.95
C SER A 25 -15.95 0.29 2.79
N ASP A 26 -16.50 1.48 3.00
CA ASP A 26 -16.69 2.51 1.96
C ASP A 26 -15.38 2.82 1.20
N ASP A 27 -14.25 2.79 1.91
CA ASP A 27 -12.91 3.00 1.34
C ASP A 27 -12.50 1.89 0.35
N SER A 28 -12.87 0.63 0.62
CA SER A 28 -12.48 -0.50 -0.22
C SER A 28 -13.10 -0.42 -1.62
N ALA A 29 -14.37 0.00 -1.71
CA ALA A 29 -15.06 0.17 -2.99
C ALA A 29 -14.44 1.31 -3.81
N MET A 30 -14.15 2.44 -3.17
CA MET A 30 -13.46 3.58 -3.81
C MET A 30 -12.09 3.17 -4.35
N ILE A 31 -11.32 2.39 -3.58
CA ILE A 31 -10.01 1.87 -4.02
C ILE A 31 -10.15 0.98 -5.24
N HIS A 32 -11.10 0.04 -5.23
CA HIS A 32 -11.34 -0.82 -6.40
C HIS A 32 -11.67 -0.02 -7.65
N GLU A 33 -12.44 1.06 -7.52
CA GLU A 33 -12.74 1.95 -8.64
C GLU A 33 -11.47 2.66 -9.13
N ILE A 34 -10.69 3.28 -8.25
CA ILE A 34 -9.41 3.93 -8.61
C ILE A 34 -8.46 2.94 -9.32
N LEU A 35 -8.38 1.70 -8.83
CA LEU A 35 -7.56 0.65 -9.44
C LEU A 35 -8.04 0.25 -10.84
N THR A 36 -9.27 0.57 -11.24
CA THR A 36 -9.85 0.23 -12.56
C THR A 36 -10.14 1.45 -13.47
N MET A 37 -10.15 2.69 -12.94
CA MET A 37 -10.34 3.95 -13.70
C MET A 37 -9.28 4.23 -14.77
N ASN A 38 -9.63 4.43 -16.04
CA ASN A 38 -8.64 4.76 -17.07
C ASN A 38 -8.26 6.26 -17.15
N ASP A 39 -9.00 7.15 -16.49
CA ASP A 39 -8.77 8.59 -16.56
C ASP A 39 -7.74 9.05 -15.52
N GLN A 40 -6.52 9.36 -15.98
CA GLN A 40 -5.43 9.83 -15.15
C GLN A 40 -5.75 11.15 -14.43
N ASN A 41 -6.44 12.08 -15.09
CA ASN A 41 -6.78 13.37 -14.47
C ASN A 41 -7.79 13.18 -13.34
N CYS A 42 -8.73 12.23 -13.52
CA CYS A 42 -9.68 11.88 -12.48
C CYS A 42 -8.96 11.30 -11.25
N ILE A 43 -8.02 10.38 -11.46
CA ILE A 43 -7.20 9.78 -10.38
C ILE A 43 -6.43 10.86 -9.63
N GLU A 44 -5.79 11.80 -10.33
CA GLU A 44 -5.03 12.88 -9.69
C GLU A 44 -5.92 13.78 -8.84
N GLN A 45 -7.10 14.15 -9.35
CA GLN A 45 -8.09 14.91 -8.58
C GLN A 45 -8.59 14.17 -7.36
N ILE A 46 -8.79 12.85 -7.47
CA ILE A 46 -9.18 12.01 -6.34
C ILE A 46 -8.09 12.06 -5.26
N PHE A 47 -6.82 11.84 -5.62
CA PHE A 47 -5.72 11.88 -4.65
C PHE A 47 -5.46 13.27 -4.06
N ASP A 48 -5.84 14.35 -4.74
CA ASP A 48 -5.80 15.71 -4.16
C ASP A 48 -6.81 15.92 -3.02
N ASN A 49 -7.84 15.07 -2.93
CA ASN A 49 -8.93 15.22 -1.96
C ASN A 49 -8.98 14.10 -0.91
N ILE A 50 -8.01 13.17 -0.92
CA ILE A 50 -7.95 12.05 0.05
C ILE A 50 -6.78 12.26 1.02
N THR A 51 -7.02 11.98 2.31
CA THR A 51 -5.97 11.89 3.32
C THR A 51 -5.28 10.53 3.27
N LEU A 52 -4.05 10.48 2.74
CA LEU A 52 -3.36 9.21 2.48
C LEU A 52 -2.77 8.53 3.73
N ASN A 53 -2.54 9.30 4.80
CA ASN A 53 -1.84 8.85 6.01
C ASN A 53 -2.73 8.79 7.26
N GLU A 54 -3.98 9.26 7.16
CA GLU A 54 -4.93 9.13 8.25
C GLU A 54 -5.43 7.69 8.34
N LYS A 55 -5.53 7.19 9.57
CA LYS A 55 -6.03 5.85 9.85
C LYS A 55 -7.56 5.88 9.96
N ASN A 56 -8.22 4.91 9.34
CA ASN A 56 -9.63 4.64 9.57
C ASN A 56 -9.85 3.99 10.96
N SER A 57 -11.10 3.61 11.27
CA SER A 57 -11.46 2.91 12.51
C SER A 57 -10.74 1.57 12.70
N ASP A 58 -10.31 0.97 11.60
CA ASP A 58 -9.58 -0.28 11.54
C ASP A 58 -8.07 -0.09 11.80
N GLY A 59 -7.59 1.16 11.89
CA GLY A 59 -6.16 1.48 12.06
C GLY A 59 -5.35 1.37 10.77
N GLU A 60 -6.02 1.36 9.62
CA GLU A 60 -5.42 1.28 8.28
C GLU A 60 -5.45 2.65 7.60
N THR A 61 -4.35 3.04 6.96
CA THR A 61 -4.35 4.18 6.06
C THR A 61 -4.96 3.83 4.71
N PHE A 62 -5.47 4.83 3.98
CA PHE A 62 -5.93 4.63 2.60
C PHE A 62 -4.85 3.96 1.73
N PHE A 63 -3.59 4.40 1.87
CA PHE A 63 -2.50 3.83 1.10
C PHE A 63 -2.24 2.36 1.46
N TYR A 64 -2.33 2.00 2.75
CA TYR A 64 -2.24 0.61 3.19
C TYR A 64 -3.37 -0.25 2.61
N GLN A 65 -4.61 0.23 2.67
CA GLN A 65 -5.77 -0.44 2.08
C GLN A 65 -5.58 -0.70 0.58
N MET A 66 -5.05 0.27 -0.16
CA MET A 66 -4.74 0.13 -1.58
C MET A 66 -3.71 -0.98 -1.84
N ILE A 67 -2.63 -1.02 -1.06
CA ILE A 67 -1.61 -2.08 -1.18
C ILE A 67 -2.19 -3.45 -0.81
N ARG A 68 -3.04 -3.52 0.20
CA ARG A 68 -3.73 -4.75 0.60
C ARG A 68 -4.61 -5.29 -0.53
N ILE A 69 -5.41 -4.43 -1.17
CA ILE A 69 -6.27 -4.79 -2.30
C ILE A 69 -5.43 -5.20 -3.51
N ILE A 70 -4.33 -4.50 -3.83
CA ILE A 70 -3.42 -4.93 -4.91
C ILE A 70 -2.84 -6.33 -4.62
N THR A 71 -2.49 -6.58 -3.36
CA THR A 71 -1.82 -7.82 -2.95
C THR A 71 -2.76 -9.03 -2.99
N HIS A 72 -4.02 -8.87 -2.57
CA HIS A 72 -4.99 -9.98 -2.49
C HIS A 72 -6.06 -9.99 -3.60
N GLY A 73 -6.37 -8.84 -4.20
CA GLY A 73 -7.48 -8.64 -5.13
C GLY A 73 -7.20 -9.02 -6.58
N GLY A 74 -6.18 -9.85 -6.84
CA GLY A 74 -5.88 -10.35 -8.19
C GLY A 74 -5.25 -9.34 -9.16
N PHE A 75 -4.97 -8.11 -8.73
CA PHE A 75 -4.28 -7.11 -9.55
C PHE A 75 -2.84 -7.52 -9.84
N ASP A 76 -2.35 -7.21 -11.04
CA ASP A 76 -0.95 -7.41 -11.39
C ASP A 76 -0.09 -6.31 -10.75
N ALA A 77 0.68 -6.72 -9.74
CA ALA A 77 1.61 -5.87 -9.00
C ALA A 77 2.75 -5.31 -9.86
N SER A 78 3.04 -5.95 -11.00
CA SER A 78 4.11 -5.53 -11.93
C SER A 78 3.61 -4.63 -13.07
N SER A 79 2.28 -4.49 -13.22
CA SER A 79 1.71 -3.67 -14.29
C SER A 79 2.07 -2.20 -14.13
N GLU A 80 2.31 -1.51 -15.25
CA GLU A 80 2.62 -0.07 -15.27
C GLU A 80 1.56 0.75 -14.53
N ARG A 81 0.31 0.34 -14.63
CA ARG A 81 -0.83 0.95 -13.96
C ARG A 81 -0.71 0.87 -12.43
N THR A 82 -0.44 -0.32 -11.89
CA THR A 82 -0.26 -0.48 -10.44
C THR A 82 0.92 0.36 -9.95
N LEU A 83 2.04 0.33 -10.66
CA LEU A 83 3.22 1.11 -10.29
C LEU A 83 2.95 2.62 -10.40
N TYR A 84 2.19 3.07 -11.40
CA TYR A 84 1.76 4.46 -11.54
C TYR A 84 0.94 4.91 -10.31
N LEU A 85 -0.07 4.14 -9.90
CA LEU A 85 -0.94 4.50 -8.77
C LEU A 85 -0.14 4.58 -7.46
N ILE A 86 0.75 3.63 -7.21
CA ILE A 86 1.63 3.65 -6.04
C ILE A 86 2.53 4.90 -6.05
N ASN A 87 3.14 5.21 -7.19
CA ASN A 87 3.97 6.41 -7.34
C ASN A 87 3.16 7.71 -7.17
N ALA A 88 1.92 7.73 -7.64
CA ALA A 88 1.02 8.87 -7.47
C ALA A 88 0.69 9.10 -5.99
N CYS A 89 0.39 8.05 -5.21
CA CYS A 89 0.22 8.18 -3.75
C CYS A 89 1.46 8.77 -3.08
N PHE A 90 2.66 8.28 -3.43
CA PHE A 90 3.89 8.85 -2.88
C PHE A 90 4.11 10.32 -3.28
N ASN A 91 3.81 10.68 -4.53
CA ASN A 91 3.92 12.07 -4.99
C ASN A 91 2.96 13.02 -4.25
N LYS A 92 1.88 12.47 -3.67
CA LYS A 92 0.91 13.18 -2.84
C LYS A 92 1.23 13.07 -1.34
N GLY A 93 2.40 12.54 -0.98
CA GLY A 93 2.88 12.53 0.40
C GLY A 93 2.48 11.32 1.22
N ALA A 94 2.09 10.21 0.60
CA ALA A 94 1.93 8.94 1.32
C ALA A 94 3.24 8.55 2.04
N ASP A 95 3.16 8.29 3.34
CA ASP A 95 4.29 7.87 4.16
C ASP A 95 4.38 6.33 4.19
N PRO A 96 5.47 5.72 3.67
CA PRO A 96 5.63 4.26 3.66
C PRO A 96 5.88 3.65 5.04
N ASN A 97 6.17 4.47 6.05
CA ASN A 97 6.57 4.03 7.38
C ASN A 97 5.43 4.03 8.40
N VAL A 98 4.21 4.39 8.00
CA VAL A 98 3.05 4.33 8.89
C VAL A 98 2.82 2.90 9.34
N LEU A 99 2.73 2.71 10.65
CA LEU A 99 2.32 1.45 11.27
C LEU A 99 0.81 1.28 11.07
N ASN A 100 0.39 0.14 10.52
CA ASN A 100 -1.00 -0.20 10.23
C ASN A 100 -1.37 -1.49 10.96
N HIS A 101 -2.63 -1.63 11.37
CA HIS A 101 -3.10 -2.89 11.92
C HIS A 101 -3.15 -3.98 10.85
N ASN A 102 -2.70 -5.17 11.23
CA ASN A 102 -2.83 -6.36 10.40
C ASN A 102 -4.11 -7.13 10.75
N TYR A 103 -5.04 -7.28 9.81
CA TYR A 103 -6.27 -8.05 10.01
C TYR A 103 -6.08 -9.58 10.00
N HIS A 104 -4.87 -10.09 9.78
CA HIS A 104 -4.69 -11.53 9.56
C HIS A 104 -4.88 -12.43 10.79
N GLN A 105 -5.01 -11.91 12.02
CA GLN A 105 -5.24 -12.75 13.21
C GLN A 105 -6.25 -12.13 14.20
N PRO A 106 -7.45 -12.75 14.36
CA PRO A 106 -8.40 -12.36 15.41
C PRO A 106 -7.74 -12.43 16.79
N GLY A 107 -7.71 -11.30 17.50
CA GLY A 107 -7.16 -11.20 18.86
C GLY A 107 -5.70 -10.72 18.96
N GLN A 108 -5.03 -10.43 17.83
CA GLN A 108 -3.70 -9.81 17.83
C GLN A 108 -3.75 -8.54 16.98
N GLN A 109 -3.84 -7.38 17.63
CA GLN A 109 -3.64 -6.07 16.98
C GLN A 109 -2.15 -5.84 16.79
N GLU A 110 -1.53 -6.58 15.87
CA GLU A 110 -0.15 -6.32 15.48
C GLU A 110 -0.12 -5.12 14.54
N GLU A 111 0.69 -4.13 14.89
CA GLU A 111 0.97 -2.97 14.05
C GLU A 111 2.23 -3.20 13.25
N HIS A 112 2.16 -2.98 11.94
CA HIS A 112 3.32 -3.19 11.06
C HIS A 112 3.35 -2.15 9.94
N THR A 113 4.54 -1.86 9.40
CA THR A 113 4.64 -1.01 8.20
C THR A 113 4.17 -1.76 6.96
N ILE A 114 3.89 -1.04 5.87
CA ILE A 114 3.58 -1.67 4.58
C ILE A 114 4.69 -2.64 4.15
N LEU A 115 5.95 -2.34 4.48
CA LEU A 115 7.08 -3.21 4.13
C LEU A 115 7.03 -4.57 4.86
N HIS A 116 6.52 -4.63 6.10
CA HIS A 116 6.26 -5.91 6.77
C HIS A 116 5.17 -6.69 6.05
N PHE A 117 4.04 -6.04 5.75
CA PHE A 117 2.92 -6.64 5.04
C PHE A 117 3.33 -7.22 3.69
N LEU A 118 4.05 -6.45 2.87
CA LEU A 118 4.58 -6.91 1.58
C LEU A 118 5.57 -8.08 1.74
N THR A 119 6.35 -8.09 2.82
CA THR A 119 7.32 -9.16 3.09
C THR A 119 6.63 -10.48 3.42
N ILE A 120 5.58 -10.45 4.26
CA ILE A 120 4.79 -11.63 4.63
C ILE A 120 4.09 -12.21 3.40
N ASN A 121 3.57 -11.34 2.53
CA ASN A 121 2.75 -11.72 1.39
C ASN A 121 3.54 -11.99 0.09
N ASN A 122 4.85 -11.73 0.07
CA ASN A 122 5.65 -12.03 -1.11
C ASN A 122 5.90 -13.53 -1.23
N ASN A 123 5.38 -14.15 -2.30
CA ASN A 123 5.69 -15.52 -2.62
C ASN A 123 7.12 -15.61 -3.21
N PRO A 124 8.07 -16.29 -2.55
CA PRO A 124 9.47 -16.33 -2.99
C PRO A 124 9.67 -17.08 -4.32
N LYS A 125 8.68 -17.86 -4.78
CA LYS A 125 8.74 -18.54 -6.08
C LYS A 125 8.41 -17.64 -7.25
N THR A 126 7.54 -16.64 -7.03
CA THR A 126 7.07 -15.75 -8.10
C THR A 126 7.64 -14.35 -8.00
N ASN A 127 8.09 -13.93 -6.81
CA ASN A 127 8.63 -12.59 -6.55
C ASN A 127 7.73 -11.46 -7.06
N ARG A 128 6.42 -11.72 -7.10
CA ARG A 128 5.41 -10.84 -7.69
C ARG A 128 5.41 -9.44 -7.07
N LEU A 129 5.73 -9.33 -5.78
CA LEU A 129 5.70 -8.06 -5.06
C LEU A 129 7.04 -7.32 -5.08
N LEU A 130 8.11 -7.88 -5.65
CA LEU A 130 9.41 -7.21 -5.69
C LEU A 130 9.37 -5.83 -6.38
N PRO A 131 8.63 -5.62 -7.49
CA PRO A 131 8.51 -4.28 -8.07
C PRO A 131 7.96 -3.24 -7.09
N ILE A 132 6.91 -3.62 -6.35
CA ILE A 132 6.30 -2.76 -5.32
C ILE A 132 7.28 -2.52 -4.18
N ILE A 133 7.89 -3.59 -3.65
CA ILE A 133 8.87 -3.50 -2.55
C ILE A 133 10.04 -2.58 -2.92
N ASN A 134 10.55 -2.70 -4.15
CA ASN A 134 11.61 -1.83 -4.65
C ASN A 134 11.19 -0.36 -4.71
N ILE A 135 9.96 -0.06 -5.17
CA ILE A 135 9.44 1.31 -5.13
C ILE A 135 9.38 1.82 -3.69
N PHE A 136 8.83 1.04 -2.76
CA PHE A 136 8.74 1.43 -1.35
C PHE A 136 10.13 1.77 -0.77
N LEU A 137 11.13 0.92 -1.00
CA LEU A 137 12.50 1.17 -0.55
C LEU A 137 13.11 2.42 -1.20
N GLN A 138 12.89 2.64 -2.51
CA GLN A 138 13.34 3.84 -3.21
C GLN A 138 12.66 5.11 -2.70
N ARG A 139 11.42 5.00 -2.20
CA ARG A 139 10.60 6.09 -1.66
C ARG A 139 10.79 6.31 -0.16
N GLY A 140 11.81 5.69 0.45
CA GLY A 140 12.18 5.93 1.85
C GLY A 140 11.48 5.04 2.86
N ALA A 141 10.89 3.91 2.44
CA ALA A 141 10.47 2.87 3.38
C ALA A 141 11.70 2.36 4.15
N ASN A 142 11.62 2.38 5.48
CA ASN A 142 12.70 1.96 6.35
C ASN A 142 12.74 0.43 6.46
N PRO A 143 13.76 -0.26 5.89
CA PRO A 143 13.89 -1.71 5.97
C PRO A 143 14.24 -2.22 7.39
N ASP A 144 14.61 -1.31 8.29
CA ASP A 144 14.92 -1.58 9.69
C ASP A 144 13.81 -1.16 10.65
N ALA A 145 12.68 -0.65 10.14
CA ALA A 145 11.50 -0.37 10.97
C ALA A 145 11.07 -1.64 11.68
N THR A 146 10.62 -1.52 12.92
CA THR A 146 10.11 -2.65 13.69
C THR A 146 8.59 -2.61 13.76
N ASP A 147 7.95 -3.76 13.63
CA ASP A 147 6.55 -3.96 14.00
C ASP A 147 6.34 -3.84 15.52
N SER A 148 5.09 -3.98 15.98
CA SER A 148 4.73 -3.97 17.41
C SER A 148 5.38 -5.09 18.23
N ASN A 149 5.91 -6.12 17.58
CA ASN A 149 6.66 -7.21 18.22
C ASN A 149 8.18 -6.97 18.22
N GLY A 150 8.65 -5.82 17.74
CA GLY A 150 10.07 -5.52 17.62
C GLY A 150 10.77 -6.23 16.46
N LYS A 151 10.02 -6.88 15.55
CA LYS A 151 10.60 -7.58 14.39
C LYS A 151 10.75 -6.60 13.24
N LYS A 152 11.87 -6.69 12.52
CA LYS A 152 12.09 -6.01 11.25
C LYS A 152 11.46 -6.80 10.10
N PRO A 153 11.18 -6.20 8.93
CA PRO A 153 10.71 -6.92 7.75
C PRO A 153 11.59 -8.14 7.42
N ILE A 154 12.92 -7.99 7.45
CA ILE A 154 13.85 -9.09 7.17
C ILE A 154 13.73 -10.28 8.15
N ASN A 155 13.28 -10.04 9.39
CA ASN A 155 13.09 -11.09 10.39
C ASN A 155 11.88 -11.98 10.06
N LEU A 156 10.97 -11.52 9.20
CA LEU A 156 9.77 -12.26 8.80
C LEU A 156 10.03 -13.23 7.63
N ILE A 157 11.22 -13.18 7.02
CA ILE A 157 11.59 -14.04 5.89
C ILE A 157 12.13 -15.38 6.41
N LYS A 158 11.49 -16.48 6.00
CA LYS A 158 11.92 -17.84 6.34
C LYS A 158 13.14 -18.31 5.55
N ASP A 159 13.16 -18.03 4.25
CA ASP A 159 14.25 -18.45 3.36
C ASP A 159 15.27 -17.31 3.15
N LYS A 160 16.47 -17.47 3.72
CA LYS A 160 17.55 -16.48 3.63
C LYS A 160 18.23 -16.46 2.26
N ASN A 161 17.96 -17.43 1.40
CA ASN A 161 18.52 -17.49 0.05
C ASN A 161 17.58 -16.86 -0.99
N CYS A 162 16.38 -16.43 -0.59
CA CYS A 162 15.45 -15.81 -1.54
C CYS A 162 15.88 -14.36 -1.89
N GLU A 163 15.47 -13.92 -3.08
CA GLU A 163 15.81 -12.59 -3.61
C GLU A 163 15.36 -11.46 -2.69
N LEU A 164 14.17 -11.57 -2.09
CA LEU A 164 13.66 -10.59 -1.14
C LEU A 164 14.57 -10.44 0.08
N TYR A 165 15.15 -11.52 0.59
CA TYR A 165 16.08 -11.45 1.71
C TYR A 165 17.31 -10.61 1.34
N GLN A 166 17.86 -10.83 0.15
CA GLN A 166 19.01 -10.07 -0.35
C GLN A 166 18.68 -8.59 -0.55
N ILE A 167 17.49 -8.27 -1.09
CA ILE A 167 17.03 -6.89 -1.28
C ILE A 167 16.94 -6.16 0.07
N LEU A 168 16.26 -6.74 1.06
CA LEU A 168 16.12 -6.10 2.38
C LEU A 168 17.46 -5.98 3.11
N LEU A 169 18.31 -7.01 3.02
CA LEU A 169 19.65 -6.99 3.61
C LEU A 169 20.48 -5.84 3.02
N GLN A 170 20.47 -5.67 1.70
CA GLN A 170 21.18 -4.58 1.04
C GLN A 170 20.60 -3.21 1.39
N ALA A 171 19.28 -3.09 1.48
CA ALA A 171 18.61 -1.85 1.84
C ALA A 171 18.97 -1.40 3.27
N GLY A 172 18.97 -2.31 4.25
CA GLY A 172 19.40 -2.00 5.63
C GLY A 172 20.86 -1.53 5.70
N HIS A 173 21.77 -2.19 4.99
CA HIS A 173 23.18 -1.75 4.94
C HIS A 173 23.37 -0.36 4.33
N LYS A 174 22.59 0.01 3.31
CA LYS A 174 22.62 1.37 2.73
C LYS A 174 22.18 2.41 3.75
N ASN A 175 21.17 2.11 4.56
CA ASN A 175 20.66 3.03 5.57
C ASN A 175 21.71 3.33 6.67
N ILE A 176 22.45 2.30 7.11
CA ILE A 176 23.55 2.45 8.08
C ILE A 176 24.69 3.35 7.56
N LYS A 177 24.95 3.35 6.24
CA LYS A 177 26.00 4.19 5.64
C LYS A 177 25.60 5.67 5.54
N LEU A 178 24.32 5.97 5.43
CA LEU A 178 23.82 7.35 5.38
C LEU A 178 23.73 7.98 6.79
N ALA A 179 23.48 7.18 7.83
CA ALA A 179 23.42 7.65 9.23
C ALA A 179 24.80 7.93 9.88
N LYS A 180 25.91 7.68 9.18
CA LYS A 180 27.29 7.87 9.69
C LYS A 180 28.05 9.01 8.99
N ARG A 181 27.37 9.97 8.36
CA ARG A 181 27.99 11.13 7.70
C ARG A 181 27.55 12.44 8.34
#